data_AF-A0A1L7GSA9-F1
#
_entry.id   AF-A0A1L7GSA9-F1
#
_cell.length_a   1.000
_cell.length_b   1.000
_cell.length_c   1.000
_cell.angle_alpha   90.00
_cell.angle_beta   90.00
_cell.angle_gamma   90.00
#
_symmetry.space_group_name_H-M   'P 1'
#
loop_
_entity.id
_entity.type
_entity.pdbx_description
1 polymer ?
#
loop_
_entity_poly.entity_id
_entity_poly.type
_entity_poly.pdbx_seq_one_letter_code
_entity_poly.pdbx_strand_id
1 'polypeptide(L)' 'MQVHCELGFGLTPALEALGSFHSWFFHEAGADLEEWAQGLTERAAWTAIRRLKPTELRVYQERV' A
#
# COMPACT_ATOMS: atom_id res chain seq x y z
N MET A 1 -5.27 15.42 11.45
CA MET A 1 -5.25 15.64 9.97
C MET A 1 -4.46 14.53 9.30
N GLN A 2 -5.11 13.70 8.50
CA GLN A 2 -4.51 12.59 7.77
C GLN A 2 -4.74 12.75 6.26
N VAL A 3 -3.75 12.34 5.47
CA VAL A 3 -3.84 12.27 4.01
C VAL A 3 -3.86 10.80 3.63
N HIS A 4 -4.86 10.42 2.86
CA HIS A 4 -5.06 9.06 2.37
C HIS A 4 -4.70 9.02 0.89
N CYS A 5 -3.94 8.00 0.51
CA CYS A 5 -3.60 7.70 -0.87
C CYS A 5 -4.00 6.25 -1.14
N GLU A 6 -5.00 6.05 -2.00
CA GLU A 6 -5.51 4.75 -2.37
C GLU A 6 -5.18 4.47 -3.84
N LEU A 7 -4.64 3.27 -4.09
CA LEU A 7 -4.36 2.75 -5.43
C LEU A 7 -5.32 1.62 -5.73
N GLY A 8 -6.16 1.81 -6.75
CA GLY A 8 -7.01 0.76 -7.31
C GLY A 8 -6.24 -0.03 -8.36
N PHE A 9 -6.33 -1.36 -8.30
CA PHE A 9 -5.75 -2.26 -9.30
C PHE A 9 -6.85 -3.11 -9.92
N GLY A 10 -6.65 -3.50 -11.19
CA GLY A 10 -7.47 -4.55 -11.80
C GLY A 10 -7.26 -5.90 -11.11
N LEU A 11 -8.24 -6.80 -11.26
CA LEU A 11 -8.12 -8.17 -10.78
C LEU A 11 -6.93 -8.86 -11.47
N THR A 12 -5.93 -9.26 -10.67
CA THR A 12 -4.78 -10.01 -11.16
C THR A 12 -4.50 -11.17 -10.20
N PRO A 13 -4.08 -12.35 -10.72
CA PRO A 13 -3.72 -13.49 -9.86
C PRO A 13 -2.64 -13.16 -8.83
N ALA A 14 -1.75 -12.21 -9.15
CA ALA A 14 -0.71 -11.75 -8.24
C ALA A 14 -1.26 -11.05 -6.99
N LEU A 15 -2.38 -10.31 -7.12
CA LEU A 15 -3.05 -9.66 -5.98
C LEU A 15 -3.91 -10.66 -5.19
N GLU A 16 -4.55 -11.61 -5.86
CA GLU A 16 -5.28 -12.69 -5.18
C GLU A 16 -4.36 -13.53 -4.29
N ALA A 17 -3.12 -13.77 -4.74
CA ALA A 17 -2.11 -14.49 -3.97
C ALA A 17 -1.66 -13.76 -2.69
N LEU A 18 -1.91 -12.46 -2.54
CA LEU A 18 -1.65 -11.73 -1.30
C LEU A 18 -2.58 -12.18 -0.16
N GLY A 19 -3.75 -12.75 -0.51
CA GLY A 19 -4.72 -13.24 0.47
C GLY A 19 -5.43 -12.12 1.21
N SER A 20 -5.66 -12.32 2.51
CA SER A 20 -6.42 -11.37 3.34
C SER A 20 -5.63 -10.09 3.60
N PHE A 21 -6.33 -8.95 3.62
CA PHE A 21 -5.75 -7.64 3.96
C PHE A 21 -4.85 -7.70 5.21
N HIS A 22 -5.35 -8.32 6.28
CA HIS A 22 -4.62 -8.44 7.55
C HIS A 22 -3.29 -9.20 7.45
N SER A 23 -3.08 -9.97 6.37
CA SER A 23 -1.85 -10.73 6.14
C SER A 23 -0.73 -9.90 5.53
N TRP A 24 -1.04 -8.76 4.93
CA TRP A 24 -0.06 -7.90 4.25
C TRP A 24 -0.17 -6.42 4.60
N PHE A 25 -1.19 -6.03 5.37
CA PHE A 25 -1.29 -4.66 5.87
C PHE A 25 -0.07 -4.32 6.73
N PHE A 26 0.31 -3.05 6.68
CA PHE A 26 1.50 -2.53 7.31
C PHE A 26 1.23 -1.14 7.83
N HIS A 27 1.68 -0.88 9.06
CA HIS A 27 1.59 0.42 9.70
C HIS A 27 2.86 0.67 10.54
N GLU A 28 4.00 0.97 9.93
CA GLU A 28 5.11 1.51 10.73
C GLU A 28 4.88 3.00 10.95
N ALA A 29 4.69 3.35 12.21
CA ALA A 29 4.40 4.71 12.66
C ALA A 29 5.69 5.44 13.06
N GLY A 30 6.70 5.41 12.19
CA GLY A 30 7.82 6.34 12.29
C GLY A 30 7.33 7.75 11.97
N ALA A 31 7.97 8.77 12.54
CA ALA A 31 7.73 10.16 12.13
C ALA A 31 8.40 10.48 10.78
N ASP A 32 9.26 9.58 10.29
CA ASP A 32 10.07 9.74 9.09
C ASP A 32 9.46 8.97 7.90
N LEU A 33 9.28 9.68 6.79
CA LEU A 33 8.69 9.12 5.57
C LEU A 33 9.65 8.19 4.82
N GLU A 34 10.96 8.42 4.90
CA GLU A 34 11.97 7.56 4.30
C GLU A 34 12.05 6.23 5.05
N GLU A 35 12.00 6.26 6.38
CA GLU A 35 11.93 5.06 7.21
C GLU A 35 10.68 4.23 6.88
N TRP A 36 9.52 4.88 6.82
CA TRP A 36 8.27 4.23 6.42
C TRP A 36 8.36 3.63 5.00
N ALA A 37 8.93 4.38 4.04
CA ALA A 37 9.07 3.92 2.67
C ALA A 37 10.01 2.71 2.58
N GLN A 38 11.11 2.72 3.33
CA GLN A 38 12.01 1.58 3.41
C GLN A 38 11.29 0.35 3.98
N GLY A 39 10.61 0.49 5.12
CA GLY A 39 9.84 -0.59 5.74
C GLY A 39 8.77 -1.19 4.81
N LEU A 40 8.13 -0.35 3.98
CA LEU A 40 7.23 -0.81 2.92
C LEU A 40 7.97 -1.62 1.84
N THR A 41 9.14 -1.16 1.38
CA THR A 41 9.87 -1.82 0.29
C THR A 41 10.36 -3.23 0.62
N GLU A 42 10.60 -3.51 1.91
CA GLU A 42 11.04 -4.81 2.41
C GLU A 42 9.89 -5.84 2.47
N ARG A 43 8.63 -5.41 2.35
CA ARG A 43 7.47 -6.32 2.40
C ARG A 43 7.32 -7.12 1.11
N ALA A 44 7.08 -8.43 1.27
CA ALA A 44 6.82 -9.33 0.14
C ALA A 44 5.63 -8.86 -0.72
N ALA A 45 4.59 -8.31 -0.09
CA ALA A 45 3.43 -7.75 -0.79
C ALA A 45 3.81 -6.58 -1.72
N TRP A 46 4.72 -5.71 -1.29
CA TRP A 46 5.21 -4.62 -2.14
C TRP A 46 5.91 -5.13 -3.40
N THR A 47 6.64 -6.25 -3.30
CA THR A 47 7.28 -6.88 -4.46
C THR A 47 6.27 -7.33 -5.52
N ALA A 48 5.08 -7.77 -5.11
CA ALA A 48 3.99 -8.12 -6.02
C ALA A 48 3.33 -6.86 -6.61
N ILE A 49 3.01 -5.88 -5.77
CA ILE A 49 2.25 -4.67 -6.15
C ILE A 49 3.07 -3.73 -7.04
N ARG A 50 4.36 -3.50 -6.74
CA ARG A 50 5.20 -2.51 -7.43
C ARG A 50 5.39 -2.73 -8.94
N ARG A 51 5.08 -3.94 -9.42
CA ARG A 51 5.17 -4.32 -10.85
C ARG A 51 3.86 -4.07 -11.61
N LEU A 52 2.77 -3.82 -10.88
CA LEU A 52 1.45 -3.59 -11.44
C LEU A 52 1.25 -2.10 -11.67
N LYS A 53 0.49 -1.76 -12.71
CA LYS A 53 0.02 -0.39 -12.92
C LYS A 53 -1.34 -0.22 -12.24
N PRO A 54 -1.48 0.74 -11.31
CA PRO A 54 -2.79 1.13 -10.80
C PRO A 54 -3.69 1.58 -11.95
N THR A 55 -4.97 1.21 -11.87
CA THR A 55 -6.02 1.69 -12.77
C THR A 55 -6.72 2.92 -12.20
N GLU A 56 -6.60 3.15 -10.89
CA GLU A 56 -7.20 4.28 -10.20
C GLU A 56 -6.25 4.80 -9.11
N LEU A 57 -6.27 6.12 -8.89
CA LEU A 57 -5.61 6.80 -7.79
C LEU A 57 -6.63 7.72 -7.13
N ARG A 58 -6.84 7.57 -5.82
CA ARG A 58 -7.67 8.47 -5.02
C ARG A 58 -6.83 9.06 -3.91
N VAL A 59 -6.80 10.39 -3.84
CA VAL A 59 -6.11 11.12 -2.77
C VAL A 59 -7.13 12.01 -2.08
N TYR A 60 -7.27 11.85 -0.77
CA TYR A 60 -8.21 12.65 0.01
C TYR A 60 -7.67 12.91 1.41
N GLN A 61 -8.21 13.95 2.04
CA GLN A 61 -7.81 14.38 3.37
C GLN A 61 -8.95 14.12 4.34
N GLU A 62 -8.63 13.48 5.46
CA GLU A 62 -9.57 13.24 6.55
C GLU A 62 -9.18 14.09 7.77
N ARG A 63 -10.19 14.71 8.39
CA ARG A 63 -10.05 15.32 9.71
C ARG A 63 -10.21 14.22 10.76
N VAL A 64 -9.09 13.59 11.10
CA VAL A 64 -8.90 12.92 12.40
C VAL A 64 -8.58 13.91 13.49
#